data_AF-A0AAP2GLL6-F1
#
_entry.id   AF-A0AAP2GLL6-F1
#
_cell.length_a   1.000
_cell.length_b   1.000
_cell.length_c   1.000
_cell.angle_alpha   90.00
_cell.angle_beta   90.00
_cell.angle_gamma   90.00
#
_symmetry.space_group_name_H-M   'P 1'
#
loop_
_entity.id
_entity.type
_entity.pdbx_description
1 polymer ?
#
loop_
_entity_poly.entity_id
_entity_poly.type
_entity_poly.pdbx_seq_one_letter_code
_entity_poly.pdbx_strand_id
1 'polypeptide(L)' 'MTERELIKLEAMIRKKMEDITAQRVSLKDSGIGGLMNTLKKADEALYEKILPAYKKMVAERKI' A
#
# COMPACT_ATOMS: atom_id res chain seq x y z
N MET A 1 -14.96 -8.71 4.77
CA MET A 1 -13.57 -9.14 4.59
C MET A 1 -13.17 -9.93 5.82
N THR A 2 -12.62 -11.12 5.65
CA THR A 2 -12.14 -11.97 6.74
C THR A 2 -10.73 -11.55 7.14
N GLU A 3 -10.28 -11.95 8.33
CA GLU A 3 -8.92 -11.71 8.81
C GLU A 3 -7.86 -12.24 7.82
N ARG A 4 -8.13 -13.39 7.20
CA ARG A 4 -7.27 -13.97 6.14
C ARG A 4 -7.18 -13.08 4.90
N GLU A 5 -8.26 -12.39 4.53
CA GLU A 5 -8.26 -11.46 3.41
C GLU A 5 -7.54 -10.15 3.77
N LEU A 6 -7.66 -9.68 5.01
CA LEU A 6 -6.90 -8.54 5.53
C LEU A 6 -5.39 -8.78 5.48
N ILE A 7 -4.94 -9.95 5.94
CA ILE A 7 -3.52 -10.34 5.90
C ILE A 7 -3.00 -10.35 4.44
N LYS A 8 -3.80 -10.89 3.51
CA LYS A 8 -3.44 -10.88 2.09
C LYS A 8 -3.38 -9.47 1.52
N LEU A 9 -4.34 -8.61 1.87
CA LEU A 9 -4.39 -7.22 1.41
C LEU A 9 -3.16 -6.45 1.90
N GLU A 10 -2.80 -6.60 3.17
CA GLU A 10 -1.58 -6.01 3.74
C GLU A 10 -0.34 -6.50 3.00
N ALA A 11 -0.19 -7.82 2.82
CA ALA A 11 0.95 -8.40 2.12
C ALA A 11 1.06 -7.88 0.67
N MET A 12 -0.07 -7.74 -0.03
CA MET A 12 -0.11 -7.14 -1.37
C MET A 12 0.34 -5.69 -1.37
N ILE A 13 -0.13 -4.88 -0.42
CA ILE A 13 0.25 -3.46 -0.29
C ILE A 13 1.76 -3.35 -0.04
N ARG A 14 2.30 -4.11 0.92
CA ARG A 14 3.74 -4.11 1.24
C ARG A 14 4.59 -4.51 0.04
N LYS A 15 4.20 -5.59 -0.66
CA LYS A 15 4.89 -6.02 -1.88
C LYS A 15 4.88 -4.93 -2.97
N LYS A 16 3.74 -4.25 -3.16
CA LYS A 16 3.68 -3.12 -4.10
C LYS A 16 4.58 -1.97 -3.68
N MET A 17 4.66 -1.66 -2.40
CA MET A 17 5.58 -0.64 -1.89
C MET A 17 7.05 -1.02 -2.16
N GLU A 18 7.41 -2.29 -1.94
CA GLU A 18 8.74 -2.80 -2.25
C GLU A 18 9.06 -2.73 -3.74
N ASP A 19 8.15 -3.17 -4.61
CA ASP A 19 8.37 -3.13 -6.06
C ASP A 19 8.51 -1.67 -6.57
N ILE A 20 7.74 -0.73 -6.01
CA ILE A 20 7.89 0.71 -6.29
C ILE A 20 9.24 1.22 -5.78
N THR A 21 9.66 0.83 -4.59
CA THR A 21 10.95 1.21 -3.97
C THR A 21 12.15 0.61 -4.72
N ALA A 22 11.97 -0.56 -5.31
CA ALA A 22 12.96 -1.22 -6.17
C ALA A 22 12.93 -0.74 -7.63
N GLN A 23 12.11 0.27 -7.96
CA GLN A 23 11.94 0.82 -9.31
C GLN A 23 11.47 -0.22 -10.36
N ARG A 24 10.85 -1.31 -9.93
CA ARG A 24 10.30 -2.33 -10.84
C ARG A 24 8.99 -1.89 -11.48
N VAL A 25 8.29 -0.97 -10.83
CA VAL A 25 6.98 -0.46 -11.28
C VAL A 25 6.81 0.98 -10.78
N SER A 26 6.18 1.82 -11.60
CA SER A 26 5.87 3.20 -11.22
C SER A 26 4.74 3.26 -10.17
N LEU A 27 4.69 4.35 -9.41
CA LEU A 27 3.61 4.57 -8.45
C LEU A 27 2.22 4.51 -9.14
N LYS A 28 2.11 5.10 -10.34
CA LYS A 28 0.87 5.16 -11.11
C LYS A 28 0.43 3.78 -11.62
N ASP A 29 1.37 2.98 -12.11
CA ASP A 29 1.08 1.67 -12.72
C ASP A 29 0.92 0.57 -11.67
N SER A 30 1.37 0.81 -10.43
CA SER A 30 1.31 -0.17 -9.35
C SER A 30 -0.10 -0.56 -8.90
N GLY A 31 -1.08 0.33 -9.12
CA GLY A 31 -2.44 0.19 -8.58
C GLY A 31 -2.53 0.31 -7.05
N ILE A 32 -1.45 0.70 -6.37
CA ILE A 32 -1.38 0.71 -4.90
C ILE A 32 -2.41 1.64 -4.25
N GLY A 33 -2.77 2.75 -4.91
CA GLY A 33 -3.78 3.69 -4.39
C GLY A 33 -5.15 3.03 -4.21
N GLY A 34 -5.52 2.11 -5.12
CA GLY A 34 -6.75 1.33 -4.99
C GLY A 34 -6.71 0.38 -3.81
N LEU A 35 -5.58 -0.31 -3.61
CA LEU A 35 -5.38 -1.20 -2.46
C LEU A 35 -5.43 -0.46 -1.12
N MET A 36 -4.81 0.72 -1.05
CA MET A 36 -4.86 1.58 0.13
C MET A 36 -6.29 2.05 0.45
N ASN A 37 -7.09 2.39 -0.56
CA ASN A 37 -8.48 2.77 -0.36
C ASN A 37 -9.33 1.59 0.14
N THR A 38 -9.10 0.39 -0.39
CA THR A 38 -9.74 -0.84 0.09
C THR A 38 -9.35 -1.12 1.54
N LEU A 39 -8.06 -0.99 1.89
CA LEU A 39 -7.58 -1.18 3.25
C LEU A 39 -8.23 -0.19 4.22
N LYS A 40 -8.28 1.09 3.86
CA LYS A 40 -8.94 2.13 4.67
C LYS A 40 -10.39 1.79 5.02
N LYS A 41 -11.14 1.22 4.07
CA LYS A 41 -12.54 0.83 4.27
C LYS A 41 -12.70 -0.44 5.08
N ALA A 42 -11.71 -1.32 5.04
CA ALA A 42 -11.81 -2.63 5.65
C ALA A 42 -11.23 -2.69 7.07
N ASP A 43 -10.13 -1.98 7.33
CA ASP A 43 -9.48 -1.89 8.64
C ASP A 43 -8.73 -0.55 8.76
N GLU A 44 -9.35 0.40 9.46
CA GLU A 44 -8.81 1.74 9.67
C GLU A 44 -7.55 1.72 10.55
N ALA A 45 -7.47 0.83 11.55
CA ALA A 45 -6.32 0.74 12.44
C ALA A 45 -5.07 0.26 11.69
N LEU A 46 -5.23 -0.70 10.78
CA LEU A 46 -4.15 -1.20 9.92
C LEU A 46 -3.77 -0.17 8.85
N TYR A 47 -4.74 0.54 8.30
CA TYR A 47 -4.49 1.65 7.38
C TYR A 47 -3.61 2.74 8.02
N GLU A 48 -3.97 3.21 9.21
CA GLU A 48 -3.20 4.25 9.93
C GLU A 48 -1.77 3.80 10.27
N LYS A 49 -1.53 2.49 10.45
CA LYS A 49 -0.17 1.93 10.63
C LYS A 49 0.67 1.97 9.34
N ILE A 50 0.07 1.70 8.19
CA ILE A 50 0.78 1.61 6.89
C ILE A 50 0.92 3.00 6.24
N LEU A 51 -0.02 3.90 6.51
CA LEU A 51 -0.11 5.22 5.90
C LEU A 51 1.18 6.06 5.97
N PRO A 52 1.91 6.13 7.10
CA PRO A 52 3.15 6.91 7.17
C PRO A 52 4.23 6.40 6.21
N ALA A 53 4.42 5.08 6.15
CA ALA A 53 5.38 4.45 5.25
C ALA A 53 4.98 4.64 3.79
N TYR A 54 3.68 4.50 3.48
CA TYR A 54 3.15 4.78 2.15
C TYR A 54 3.39 6.23 1.72
N LYS A 55 3.06 7.21 2.58
CA LYS A 55 3.28 8.64 2.30
C LYS A 55 4.76 8.95 2.08
N LYS A 56 5.65 8.38 2.89
CA LYS A 56 7.10 8.54 2.73
C LYS A 56 7.57 8.05 1.36
N MET A 57 7.18 6.83 0.97
CA MET A 57 7.51 6.27 -0.34
C MET A 57 6.96 7.14 -1.49
N VAL A 58 5.72 7.64 -1.38
CA VAL A 58 5.13 8.52 -2.40
C VAL A 58 5.89 9.85 -2.50
N ALA A 59 6.31 10.43 -1.38
CA ALA A 59 7.06 11.68 -1.36
C ALA A 59 8.47 11.52 -1.96
N GLU A 60 9.17 10.44 -1.62
CA GLU A 60 10.50 10.11 -2.17
C GLU A 60 10.48 9.85 -3.68
N ARG A 61 9.32 9.46 -4.23
CA ARG A 61 9.11 9.21 -5.65
C ARG A 61 8.52 10.39 -6.43
N LYS A 62 8.17 11.49 -5.76
CA LYS A 62 7.59 12.68 -6.38
C LYS A 62 8.63 13.60 -7.05
N ILE A 63 9.72 13.02 -7.54
CA ILE A 63 10.82 13.71 -8.22
C ILE A 63 10.77 13.35 -9.71
#